data_AF-A0A925L8N6-F1
#
_entry.id   AF-A0A925L8N6-F1
#
_cell.length_a   1.000
_cell.length_b   1.000
_cell.length_c   1.000
_cell.angle_alpha   90.00
_cell.angle_beta   90.00
_cell.angle_gamma   90.00
#
_symmetry.space_group_name_H-M   'P 1'
#
loop_
_entity.id
_entity.type
_entity.pdbx_description
1 polymer ?
#
loop_
_entity_poly.entity_id
_entity_poly.type
_entity_poly.pdbx_seq_one_letter_code
_entity_poly.pdbx_strand_id
1 'polypeptide(L)'
;MNTRIFPFAAALLLWSAVAQGAVPADGAKAADSCETAVTETIKEMRGRDAQDVQFNKDKRVLAPTTGEETDVKGAGRYRNNSGASMPFTYGCAYNAKTGATSGIVFRDGGGLRPTEQKPWEPDLANVSPEACETAVAAALKNKHPRVGRIAFGSDSRQLRPAAAGRSSLEGIGALERAPGMSLVQFSYRCEFEPGKAKIVAVQTIE
;
A
#
# COMPACT_ATOMS: atom_id res chain seq x y z
N MET A 1 20.62 -81.72 -17.04
CA MET A 1 21.73 -80.91 -17.57
C MET A 1 21.35 -79.44 -17.50
N ASN A 2 22.30 -78.62 -17.04
CA ASN A 2 22.36 -77.15 -17.06
C ASN A 2 21.66 -76.32 -15.97
N THR A 3 22.40 -76.24 -14.86
CA THR A 3 22.65 -75.12 -13.94
C THR A 3 22.70 -73.72 -14.59
N ARG A 4 22.11 -72.69 -13.95
CA ARG A 4 22.70 -71.33 -13.78
C ARG A 4 22.19 -70.67 -12.49
N ILE A 5 23.13 -70.08 -11.75
CA ILE A 5 23.00 -69.43 -10.44
C ILE A 5 23.42 -67.95 -10.61
N PHE A 6 22.90 -67.07 -9.73
CA PHE A 6 23.39 -65.75 -9.25
C PHE A 6 22.99 -64.46 -10.02
N PRO A 7 23.05 -63.25 -9.39
CA PRO A 7 22.89 -62.87 -7.97
C PRO A 7 22.02 -61.60 -7.73
N PHE A 8 21.83 -61.27 -6.44
CA PHE A 8 21.32 -60.02 -5.85
C PHE A 8 21.91 -58.72 -6.44
N ALA A 9 21.09 -57.68 -6.56
CA ALA A 9 21.51 -56.28 -6.47
C ALA A 9 20.39 -55.43 -5.85
N ALA A 10 20.57 -55.07 -4.58
CA ALA A 10 19.83 -54.01 -3.89
C ALA A 10 20.48 -52.66 -4.22
N ALA A 11 19.71 -51.64 -4.56
CA ALA A 11 20.20 -50.26 -4.59
C ALA A 11 19.05 -49.23 -4.45
N LEU A 12 18.86 -48.80 -3.20
CA LEU A 12 18.69 -47.41 -2.75
C LEU A 12 17.61 -46.54 -3.42
N LEU A 13 16.43 -46.53 -2.81
CA LEU A 13 15.46 -45.44 -2.87
C LEU A 13 16.08 -44.17 -2.23
N LEU A 14 16.54 -43.24 -3.06
CA LEU A 14 16.89 -41.89 -2.64
C LEU A 14 15.60 -41.09 -2.44
N TRP A 15 15.14 -41.04 -1.19
CA TRP A 15 14.05 -40.20 -0.74
C TRP A 15 14.57 -38.76 -0.63
N SER A 16 14.27 -37.93 -1.63
CA SER A 16 14.54 -36.49 -1.57
C SER A 16 13.66 -35.85 -0.50
N ALA A 17 14.23 -35.65 0.70
CA ALA A 17 13.62 -34.81 1.72
C ALA A 17 13.60 -33.36 1.20
N VAL A 18 12.43 -32.91 0.76
CA VAL A 18 12.16 -31.48 0.57
C VAL A 18 12.22 -30.81 1.94
N ALA A 19 13.27 -30.01 2.15
CA ALA A 19 13.40 -29.14 3.32
C ALA A 19 12.25 -28.11 3.29
N GLN A 20 11.20 -28.35 4.06
CA GLN A 20 10.23 -27.31 4.39
C GLN A 20 10.94 -26.32 5.31
N GLY A 21 11.10 -25.08 4.85
CA GLY A 21 11.66 -24.00 5.66
C GLY A 21 10.84 -23.83 6.93
N ALA A 22 11.37 -24.28 8.06
CA ALA A 22 10.76 -24.08 9.36
C ALA A 22 10.77 -22.58 9.67
N VAL A 23 9.60 -22.01 9.90
CA VAL A 23 9.50 -20.69 10.50
C VAL A 23 10.19 -20.78 11.87
N PRO A 24 11.13 -19.88 12.21
CA PRO A 24 11.79 -19.91 13.51
C PRO A 24 10.73 -19.96 14.63
N ALA A 25 10.96 -20.76 15.67
CA ALA A 25 10.02 -20.93 16.78
C ALA A 25 9.59 -19.59 17.42
N ASP A 26 10.47 -18.60 17.38
CA ASP A 26 10.22 -17.24 17.87
C ASP A 26 9.25 -16.46 16.97
N GLY A 27 9.24 -16.72 15.66
CA GLY A 27 8.30 -16.11 14.72
C GLY A 27 6.86 -16.61 14.91
N ALA A 28 6.69 -17.89 15.27
CA ALA A 28 5.37 -18.43 15.58
C ALA A 28 4.80 -17.80 16.87
N LYS A 29 5.62 -17.71 17.93
CA LYS A 29 5.23 -17.05 19.18
C LYS A 29 4.92 -15.57 18.98
N ALA A 30 5.75 -14.84 18.23
CA ALA A 30 5.51 -13.44 17.93
C ALA A 30 4.15 -13.23 17.28
N ALA A 31 3.82 -14.07 16.30
CA ALA A 31 2.55 -13.99 15.60
C ALA A 31 1.35 -14.32 16.49
N ASP A 32 1.43 -15.39 17.28
CA ASP A 32 0.33 -15.82 18.15
C ASP A 32 0.07 -14.79 19.26
N SER A 33 1.12 -14.20 19.84
CA SER A 33 1.00 -13.10 20.80
C SER A 33 0.36 -11.87 20.17
N CYS A 34 0.77 -11.53 18.94
CA CYS A 34 0.18 -10.42 18.20
C CYS A 34 -1.32 -10.62 17.93
N GLU A 35 -1.69 -11.78 17.41
CA GLU A 35 -3.07 -12.10 17.04
C GLU A 35 -3.99 -12.19 18.26
N THR A 36 -3.47 -12.65 19.40
CA THR A 36 -4.17 -12.61 20.69
C THR A 36 -4.48 -11.16 21.09
N ALA A 37 -3.46 -10.29 21.09
CA ALA A 37 -3.63 -8.89 21.47
C ALA A 37 -4.53 -8.11 20.51
N VAL A 38 -4.49 -8.43 19.21
CA VAL A 38 -5.40 -7.87 18.20
C VAL A 38 -6.83 -8.34 18.43
N THR A 39 -7.04 -9.61 18.81
CA THR A 39 -8.37 -10.13 19.13
C THR A 39 -8.98 -9.41 20.33
N GLU A 40 -8.18 -9.13 21.36
CA GLU A 40 -8.59 -8.33 22.52
C GLU A 40 -8.96 -6.91 22.08
N THR A 41 -8.11 -6.26 21.27
CA THR A 41 -8.38 -4.92 20.71
C THR A 41 -9.68 -4.87 19.91
N ILE A 42 -9.95 -5.88 19.08
CA ILE A 42 -11.19 -5.97 18.30
C ILE A 42 -12.40 -6.06 19.25
N LYS A 43 -12.32 -6.91 20.28
CA LYS A 43 -13.40 -7.06 21.27
C LYS A 43 -13.63 -5.77 22.05
N GLU A 44 -12.59 -5.04 22.43
CA GLU A 44 -12.71 -3.76 23.11
C GLU A 44 -13.36 -2.70 22.22
N MET A 45 -12.95 -2.61 20.96
CA MET A 45 -13.42 -1.58 20.04
C MET A 45 -14.81 -1.84 19.44
N ARG A 46 -15.17 -3.10 19.23
CA ARG A 46 -16.40 -3.50 18.53
C ARG A 46 -17.41 -4.19 19.45
N GLY A 47 -17.00 -4.63 20.63
CA GLY A 47 -17.88 -5.31 21.58
C GLY A 47 -18.57 -6.52 20.94
N ARG A 48 -19.90 -6.56 21.02
CA ARG A 48 -20.72 -7.64 20.43
C ARG A 48 -20.83 -7.58 18.91
N ASP A 49 -20.41 -6.48 18.30
CA ASP A 49 -20.44 -6.28 16.85
C ASP A 49 -19.25 -6.92 16.13
N ALA A 50 -18.34 -7.60 16.83
CA ALA A 50 -17.31 -8.42 16.22
C ALA A 50 -17.31 -9.84 16.80
N GLN A 51 -17.61 -10.81 15.94
CA GLN A 51 -17.67 -12.23 16.24
C GLN A 51 -16.74 -12.98 15.27
N ASP A 52 -16.42 -14.24 15.54
CA ASP A 52 -15.69 -15.12 14.61
C ASP A 52 -14.42 -14.48 13.99
N VAL A 53 -13.54 -13.93 14.83
CA VAL A 53 -12.26 -13.36 14.36
C VAL A 53 -11.40 -14.47 13.77
N GLN A 54 -11.00 -14.31 12.51
CA GLN A 54 -10.17 -15.24 11.76
C GLN A 54 -8.98 -14.51 11.14
N PHE A 55 -7.78 -14.99 11.43
CA PHE A 55 -6.54 -14.47 10.85
C PHE A 55 -6.18 -15.22 9.57
N ASN A 56 -5.65 -14.50 8.59
CA ASN A 56 -5.13 -15.08 7.36
C ASN A 56 -3.62 -15.31 7.50
N LYS A 57 -3.24 -16.56 7.74
CA LYS A 57 -1.83 -16.97 7.92
C LYS A 57 -0.96 -16.67 6.70
N ASP A 58 -1.51 -16.77 5.49
CA ASP A 58 -0.77 -16.53 4.24
C ASP A 58 -0.45 -15.05 4.04
N LYS A 59 -1.17 -14.16 4.72
CA LYS A 59 -0.93 -12.71 4.69
C LYS A 59 -0.09 -12.20 5.86
N ARG A 60 0.44 -13.12 6.67
CA ARG A 60 1.27 -12.80 7.82
C ARG A 60 2.69 -12.51 7.37
N VAL A 61 3.24 -11.40 7.84
CA VAL A 61 4.62 -10.97 7.58
C VAL A 61 5.30 -10.74 8.92
N LEU A 62 6.46 -11.38 9.09
CA LEU A 62 7.33 -11.25 10.25
C LEU A 62 8.61 -10.55 9.78
N ALA A 63 8.90 -9.39 10.35
CA ALA A 63 10.11 -8.64 10.06
C ALA A 63 10.90 -8.44 11.35
N PRO A 64 12.04 -9.12 11.53
CA PRO A 64 12.95 -8.81 12.62
C PRO A 64 13.39 -7.34 12.54
N THR A 65 13.34 -6.62 13.67
CA THR A 65 13.84 -5.26 13.76
C THR A 65 15.18 -5.26 14.51
N THR A 66 15.81 -4.09 14.67
CA THR A 66 17.03 -3.99 15.46
C THR A 66 16.74 -4.25 16.94
N GLY A 67 17.40 -5.26 17.52
CA GLY A 67 17.20 -5.67 18.92
C GLY A 67 16.55 -7.04 19.04
N GLU A 68 15.80 -7.26 20.13
CA GLU A 68 15.01 -8.49 20.38
C GLU A 68 13.54 -8.32 19.95
N GLU A 69 13.28 -7.40 19.03
CA GLU A 69 11.94 -7.08 18.55
C GLU A 69 11.65 -7.68 17.18
N THR A 70 10.40 -8.09 16.98
CA THR A 70 9.87 -8.61 15.72
C THR A 70 8.58 -7.87 15.40
N ASP A 71 8.57 -7.15 14.28
CA ASP A 71 7.36 -6.57 13.73
C ASP A 71 6.51 -7.69 13.12
N VAL A 72 5.26 -7.79 13.55
CA VAL A 72 4.26 -8.67 12.99
C VAL A 72 3.23 -7.82 12.27
N LYS A 73 2.95 -8.16 11.01
CA LYS A 73 1.87 -7.55 10.23
C LYS A 73 1.02 -8.63 9.62
N GLY A 74 -0.27 -8.36 9.46
CA GLY A 74 -1.15 -9.33 8.82
C GLY A 74 -2.53 -8.81 8.49
N ALA A 75 -3.38 -9.73 8.07
CA ALA A 75 -4.76 -9.46 7.74
C ALA A 75 -5.67 -10.55 8.31
N GLY A 76 -6.94 -10.21 8.49
CA GLY A 76 -7.95 -11.13 8.95
C GLY A 76 -9.35 -10.69 8.54
N ARG A 77 -10.34 -11.35 9.11
CA ARG A 77 -11.74 -10.99 9.00
C ARG A 77 -12.46 -11.27 10.31
N TYR A 78 -13.48 -10.50 10.62
CA TYR A 78 -14.43 -10.82 11.68
C TYR A 78 -15.85 -10.77 11.11
N ARG A 79 -16.81 -11.36 11.80
CA ARG A 79 -18.22 -11.30 11.45
C ARG A 79 -18.89 -10.20 12.27
N ASN A 80 -19.58 -9.28 11.61
CA ASN A 80 -20.32 -8.25 12.33
C ASN A 80 -21.70 -8.76 12.82
N ASN A 81 -22.42 -7.93 13.56
CA ASN A 81 -23.76 -8.29 14.06
C ASN A 81 -24.80 -8.53 12.93
N SER A 82 -24.60 -7.97 11.73
CA SER A 82 -25.44 -8.30 10.56
C SER A 82 -25.04 -9.60 9.87
N GLY A 83 -24.05 -10.31 10.41
CA GLY A 83 -23.52 -11.55 9.86
C GLY A 83 -22.58 -11.35 8.66
N ALA A 84 -22.27 -10.09 8.28
CA ALA A 84 -21.36 -9.77 7.20
C ALA A 84 -19.90 -9.96 7.62
N SER A 85 -19.08 -10.47 6.70
CA SER A 85 -17.64 -10.62 6.92
C SER A 85 -16.92 -9.30 6.66
N MET A 86 -16.32 -8.75 7.72
CA MET A 86 -15.57 -7.50 7.72
C MET A 86 -14.07 -7.81 7.65
N PRO A 87 -13.36 -7.45 6.56
CA PRO A 87 -11.92 -7.61 6.50
C PRO A 87 -11.24 -6.64 7.47
N PHE A 88 -10.05 -6.97 7.94
CA PHE A 88 -9.19 -6.05 8.68
C PHE A 88 -7.72 -6.31 8.39
N THR A 89 -6.89 -5.31 8.67
CA THR A 89 -5.43 -5.44 8.73
C THR A 89 -4.94 -5.13 10.13
N TYR A 90 -3.83 -5.74 10.53
CA TYR A 90 -3.25 -5.53 11.83
C TYR A 90 -1.73 -5.42 11.79
N GLY A 91 -1.15 -4.84 12.83
CA GLY A 91 0.27 -4.93 13.10
C GLY A 91 0.59 -4.76 14.59
N CYS A 92 1.73 -5.26 15.02
CA CYS A 92 2.26 -5.05 16.37
C CYS A 92 3.78 -5.29 16.38
N ALA A 93 4.44 -4.88 17.46
CA ALA A 93 5.82 -5.24 17.76
C ALA A 93 5.86 -6.26 18.90
N TYR A 94 6.54 -7.38 18.68
CA TYR A 94 6.77 -8.43 19.68
C TYR A 94 8.19 -8.36 20.22
N ASN A 95 8.36 -8.38 21.53
CA ASN A 95 9.67 -8.41 22.18
C ASN A 95 9.97 -9.83 22.70
N ALA A 96 10.95 -10.51 22.11
CA ALA A 96 11.30 -11.88 22.46
C ALA A 96 11.88 -12.03 23.88
N LYS A 97 12.48 -10.96 24.42
CA LYS A 97 13.04 -10.93 25.78
C LYS A 97 11.96 -11.05 26.85
N THR A 98 10.89 -10.27 26.68
CA THR A 98 9.82 -10.12 27.66
C THR A 98 8.60 -10.96 27.32
N GLY A 99 8.50 -11.44 26.07
CA GLY A 99 7.29 -12.05 25.53
C GLY A 99 6.14 -11.07 25.33
N ALA A 100 6.38 -9.76 25.45
CA ALA A 100 5.34 -8.74 25.39
C ALA A 100 5.05 -8.29 23.95
N THR A 101 3.79 -7.94 23.69
CA THR A 101 3.36 -7.28 22.44
C THR A 101 3.05 -5.82 22.72
N SER A 102 3.48 -4.94 21.83
CA SER A 102 3.26 -3.49 21.92
C SER A 102 2.87 -2.90 20.56
N GLY A 103 2.41 -1.65 20.56
CA GLY A 103 2.12 -0.92 19.32
C GLY A 103 1.04 -1.57 18.45
N ILE A 104 0.00 -2.13 19.06
CA ILE A 104 -1.09 -2.80 18.34
C ILE A 104 -1.79 -1.78 17.44
N VAL A 105 -1.75 -2.04 16.14
CA VAL A 105 -2.50 -1.32 15.12
C VAL A 105 -3.59 -2.24 14.61
N PHE A 106 -4.84 -1.86 14.79
CA PHE A 106 -5.99 -2.50 14.17
C PHE A 106 -6.64 -1.52 13.19
N ARG A 107 -6.83 -1.96 11.93
CA ARG A 107 -7.55 -1.19 10.91
C ARG A 107 -8.67 -2.03 10.35
N ASP A 108 -9.88 -1.60 10.65
CA ASP A 108 -11.10 -2.14 10.06
C ASP A 108 -11.13 -1.82 8.55
N GLY A 109 -11.34 -2.84 7.73
CA GLY A 109 -11.43 -2.75 6.28
C GLY A 109 -12.81 -2.34 5.77
N GLY A 110 -13.72 -1.93 6.67
CA GLY A 110 -14.91 -1.12 6.38
C GLY A 110 -15.39 -1.14 4.93
N GLY A 111 -16.07 -2.22 4.52
CA GLY A 111 -16.80 -2.30 3.24
C GLY A 111 -16.00 -2.13 1.94
N LEU A 112 -14.68 -1.99 1.98
CA LEU A 112 -13.85 -1.90 0.78
C LEU A 112 -12.81 -3.01 0.84
N ARG A 113 -12.98 -3.98 -0.07
CA ARG A 113 -12.02 -5.05 -0.33
C ARG A 113 -10.62 -4.44 -0.36
N PRO A 114 -9.63 -4.98 0.39
CA PRO A 114 -8.25 -4.75 0.04
C PRO A 114 -8.05 -5.49 -1.27
N THR A 115 -8.29 -4.81 -2.39
CA THR A 115 -7.57 -5.12 -3.60
C THR A 115 -6.12 -5.12 -3.20
N GLU A 116 -5.42 -6.21 -3.46
CA GLU A 116 -3.98 -6.23 -3.50
C GLU A 116 -3.60 -5.10 -4.44
N GLN A 117 -3.32 -3.93 -3.87
CA GLN A 117 -3.05 -2.73 -4.64
C GLN A 117 -1.70 -3.01 -5.26
N LYS A 118 -1.73 -3.46 -6.53
CA LYS A 118 -0.59 -3.28 -7.41
C LYS A 118 -0.07 -1.87 -7.14
N PRO A 119 1.23 -1.67 -6.84
CA PRO A 119 1.80 -0.35 -6.68
C PRO A 119 1.29 0.51 -7.84
N TRP A 120 0.67 1.64 -7.51
CA TRP A 120 0.03 2.47 -8.53
C TRP A 120 1.09 2.85 -9.56
N GLU A 121 0.84 2.42 -10.80
CA GLU A 121 1.76 2.60 -11.92
C GLU A 121 1.23 3.79 -12.74
N PRO A 122 1.98 4.90 -12.82
CA PRO A 122 1.54 6.06 -13.57
C PRO A 122 1.51 5.74 -15.06
N ASP A 123 0.38 6.04 -15.71
CA ASP A 123 0.26 5.96 -17.16
C ASP A 123 0.99 7.12 -17.82
N LEU A 124 2.30 6.93 -18.06
CA LEU A 124 3.14 7.94 -18.69
C LEU A 124 2.84 8.15 -20.17
N ALA A 125 2.10 7.25 -20.82
CA ALA A 125 1.76 7.38 -22.24
C ALA A 125 0.64 8.40 -22.47
N ASN A 126 -0.24 8.59 -21.48
CA ASN A 126 -1.40 9.48 -21.55
C ASN A 126 -1.29 10.71 -20.65
N VAL A 127 -0.11 10.99 -20.09
CA VAL A 127 0.14 12.20 -19.30
C VAL A 127 1.10 13.10 -20.07
N SER A 128 0.65 14.32 -20.39
CA SER A 128 1.53 15.38 -20.91
C SER A 128 1.66 16.53 -19.90
N PRO A 129 2.86 16.74 -19.33
CA PRO A 129 3.15 17.92 -18.53
C PRO A 129 2.89 19.23 -19.28
N GLU A 130 3.25 19.28 -20.56
CA GLU A 130 3.12 20.47 -21.40
C GLU A 130 1.66 20.85 -21.62
N ALA A 131 0.78 19.86 -21.83
CA ALA A 131 -0.65 20.08 -21.93
C ALA A 131 -1.24 20.61 -20.62
N CYS A 132 -0.80 20.05 -19.48
CA CYS A 132 -1.24 20.52 -18.16
C CYS A 132 -0.79 21.96 -17.91
N GLU A 133 0.48 22.28 -18.12
CA GLU A 133 1.03 23.61 -17.92
C GLU A 133 0.37 24.66 -18.82
N THR A 134 0.04 24.29 -20.06
CA THR A 134 -0.73 25.14 -20.98
C THR A 134 -2.13 25.43 -20.42
N ALA A 135 -2.82 24.42 -19.90
CA ALA A 135 -4.16 24.58 -19.33
C ALA A 135 -4.13 25.40 -18.04
N VAL A 136 -3.10 25.22 -17.21
CA VAL A 136 -2.85 26.02 -16.00
C VAL A 136 -2.57 27.48 -16.36
N ALA A 137 -1.72 27.73 -17.35
CA ALA A 137 -1.43 29.10 -17.82
C ALA A 137 -2.70 29.80 -18.31
N ALA A 138 -3.58 29.09 -19.02
CA ALA A 138 -4.88 29.61 -19.43
C ALA A 138 -5.78 29.93 -18.23
N ALA A 139 -5.84 29.03 -17.23
CA ALA A 139 -6.61 29.25 -16.01
C ALA A 139 -6.10 30.46 -15.20
N LEU A 140 -4.77 30.61 -15.07
CA LEU A 140 -4.14 31.74 -14.40
C LEU A 140 -4.38 33.04 -15.17
N LYS A 141 -4.35 33.03 -16.50
CA LYS A 141 -4.65 34.22 -17.32
C LYS A 141 -6.11 34.64 -17.21
N ASN A 142 -7.04 33.70 -17.09
CA ASN A 142 -8.45 34.00 -16.83
C ASN A 142 -8.64 34.65 -15.45
N LYS A 143 -7.90 34.17 -14.43
CA LYS A 143 -7.94 34.73 -13.07
C LYS A 143 -7.22 36.07 -12.94
N HIS A 144 -6.10 36.23 -13.65
CA HIS A 144 -5.24 37.41 -13.68
C HIS A 144 -5.04 37.86 -15.14
N PRO A 145 -5.97 38.62 -15.73
CA PRO A 145 -5.89 39.04 -17.14
C PRO A 145 -4.63 39.83 -17.49
N ARG A 146 -3.97 40.42 -16.48
CA ARG A 146 -2.74 41.19 -16.62
C ARG A 146 -1.46 40.37 -16.38
N VAL A 147 -1.54 39.05 -16.18
CA VAL A 147 -0.37 38.22 -15.87
C VAL A 147 0.78 38.47 -16.86
N GLY A 148 1.97 38.73 -16.33
CA GLY A 148 3.17 39.03 -17.13
C GLY A 148 3.96 37.78 -17.46
N ARG A 149 4.63 37.22 -16.44
CA ARG A 149 5.41 35.98 -16.54
C ARG A 149 4.75 34.84 -15.75
N ILE A 150 4.72 33.65 -16.33
CA ILE A 150 4.39 32.39 -15.64
C ILE A 150 5.57 31.45 -15.84
N ALA A 151 6.10 30.88 -14.76
CA ALA A 151 7.18 29.90 -14.78
C ALA A 151 6.75 28.65 -14.02
N PHE A 152 6.99 27.48 -14.60
CA PHE A 152 6.71 26.18 -13.99
C PHE A 152 8.02 25.53 -13.52
N GLY A 153 8.02 24.97 -12.32
CA GLY A 153 9.16 24.23 -11.77
C GLY A 153 9.13 22.78 -12.25
N SER A 154 9.95 22.43 -13.24
CA SER A 154 9.98 21.09 -13.83
C SER A 154 10.37 19.99 -12.83
N ASP A 155 11.18 20.34 -11.85
CA ASP A 155 11.64 19.50 -10.73
C ASP A 155 10.56 19.22 -9.69
N SER A 156 9.53 20.08 -9.62
CA SER A 156 8.41 19.93 -8.67
C SER A 156 7.30 19.00 -9.16
N ARG A 157 7.40 18.50 -10.40
CA ARG A 157 6.37 17.68 -11.04
C ARG A 157 6.23 16.33 -10.35
N GLN A 158 5.04 16.02 -9.88
CA GLN A 158 4.72 14.77 -9.20
C GLN A 158 3.43 14.19 -9.77
N LEU A 159 3.48 12.93 -10.20
CA LEU A 159 2.29 12.19 -10.55
C LEU A 159 1.73 11.50 -9.31
N ARG A 160 0.42 11.59 -9.12
CA ARG A 160 -0.31 10.92 -8.04
C ARG A 160 -1.56 10.20 -8.55
N PRO A 161 -2.02 9.16 -7.85
CA PRO A 161 -3.34 8.60 -8.09
C PRO A 161 -4.42 9.62 -7.73
N ALA A 162 -5.45 9.71 -8.57
CA ALA A 162 -6.64 10.51 -8.33
C ALA A 162 -7.90 9.62 -8.29
N ALA A 163 -9.04 10.22 -7.93
CA ALA A 163 -10.30 9.50 -7.83
C ALA A 163 -10.70 8.84 -9.16
N ALA A 164 -11.49 7.78 -9.09
CA ALA A 164 -12.02 7.05 -10.25
C ALA A 164 -10.93 6.52 -11.23
N GLY A 165 -9.75 6.17 -10.70
CA GLY A 165 -8.67 5.59 -11.51
C GLY A 165 -7.92 6.59 -12.39
N ARG A 166 -8.11 7.89 -12.12
CA ARG A 166 -7.41 8.97 -12.84
C ARG A 166 -5.97 9.12 -12.36
N SER A 167 -5.19 9.79 -13.19
CA SER A 167 -3.87 10.30 -12.82
C SER A 167 -3.99 11.80 -12.56
N SER A 168 -3.30 12.31 -11.55
CA SER A 168 -3.11 13.75 -11.38
C SER A 168 -1.65 14.13 -11.49
N LEU A 169 -1.36 15.21 -12.24
CA LEU A 169 -0.06 15.87 -12.24
C LEU A 169 -0.13 17.10 -11.34
N GLU A 170 0.72 17.10 -10.33
CA GLU A 170 0.90 18.20 -9.38
C GLU A 170 2.25 18.87 -9.60
N GLY A 171 2.32 20.16 -9.34
CA GLY A 171 3.57 20.88 -9.36
C GLY A 171 3.44 22.28 -8.77
N ILE A 172 4.55 22.99 -8.82
CA ILE A 172 4.72 24.34 -8.30
C ILE A 172 5.20 25.23 -9.46
N GLY A 173 4.73 26.46 -9.46
CA GLY A 173 5.23 27.51 -10.34
C GLY A 173 5.31 28.85 -9.62
N ALA A 174 5.72 29.86 -10.38
CA ALA A 174 5.69 31.25 -9.95
C ALA A 174 5.04 32.09 -11.04
N LEU A 175 4.20 33.04 -10.63
CA LEU A 175 3.53 33.96 -11.55
C LEU A 175 3.73 35.40 -11.11
N GLU A 176 3.86 36.26 -12.11
CA GLU A 176 3.83 37.71 -11.95
C GLU A 176 2.43 38.20 -12.32
N ARG A 177 1.64 38.67 -11.33
CA ARG A 177 0.22 39.03 -11.53
C ARG A 177 0.01 40.19 -12.52
N ALA A 178 1.00 41.08 -12.61
CA ALA A 178 1.08 42.13 -13.62
C ALA A 178 2.55 42.50 -13.89
N PRO A 179 2.90 42.98 -15.10
CA PRO A 179 4.27 43.36 -15.45
C PRO A 179 4.96 44.20 -14.37
N GLY A 180 6.10 43.72 -13.88
CA GLY A 180 6.91 44.40 -12.87
C GLY A 180 6.50 44.17 -11.42
N MET A 181 5.51 43.30 -11.15
CA MET A 181 5.17 42.86 -9.79
C MET A 181 6.13 41.76 -9.30
N SER A 182 6.12 41.50 -7.98
CA SER A 182 6.84 40.37 -7.41
C SER A 182 6.27 39.04 -7.92
N LEU A 183 7.16 38.06 -8.09
CA LEU A 183 6.77 36.67 -8.36
C LEU A 183 6.06 36.09 -7.13
N VAL A 184 4.83 35.59 -7.34
CA VAL A 184 4.04 34.87 -6.35
C VAL A 184 4.08 33.40 -6.70
N GLN A 185 4.44 32.57 -5.73
CA GLN A 185 4.44 31.12 -5.91
C GLN A 185 3.00 30.62 -6.01
N PHE A 186 2.77 29.62 -6.84
CA PHE A 186 1.50 28.90 -6.90
C PHE A 186 1.76 27.40 -6.98
N SER A 187 0.78 26.62 -6.54
CA SER A 187 0.70 25.20 -6.82
C SER A 187 -0.39 24.94 -7.84
N TYR A 188 -0.23 23.88 -8.62
CA TYR A 188 -1.21 23.47 -9.61
C TYR A 188 -1.45 21.97 -9.56
N ARG A 189 -2.65 21.57 -10.00
CA ARG A 189 -3.04 20.18 -10.20
C ARG A 189 -3.85 20.06 -11.49
N CYS A 190 -3.46 19.12 -12.35
CA CYS A 190 -4.28 18.67 -13.47
C CYS A 190 -4.71 17.23 -13.25
N GLU A 191 -5.97 16.90 -13.50
CA GLU A 191 -6.44 15.51 -13.55
C GLU A 191 -6.63 15.05 -15.00
N PHE A 192 -6.21 13.83 -15.29
CA PHE A 192 -6.29 13.20 -16.61
C PHE A 192 -7.33 12.07 -16.60
N GLU A 193 -8.08 11.93 -17.69
CA GLU A 193 -8.98 10.81 -17.91
C GLU A 193 -8.17 9.50 -18.06
N PRO A 194 -8.62 8.36 -17.49
CA PRO A 194 -7.85 7.12 -17.57
C PRO A 194 -7.72 6.64 -19.02
N GLY A 195 -6.50 6.30 -19.44
CA GLY A 195 -6.22 5.80 -20.80
C GLY A 195 -6.39 6.84 -21.91
N LYS A 196 -6.55 8.13 -21.58
CA LYS A 196 -6.64 9.22 -22.56
C LYS A 196 -5.81 10.41 -22.10
N ALA A 197 -5.15 11.09 -23.03
CA ALA A 197 -4.41 12.33 -22.76
C ALA A 197 -5.30 13.57 -22.50
N LYS A 198 -6.53 13.37 -22.03
CA LYS A 198 -7.51 14.45 -21.85
C LYS A 198 -7.49 14.96 -20.41
N ILE A 199 -7.32 16.27 -20.25
CA ILE A 199 -7.43 16.96 -18.95
C ILE A 199 -8.91 17.15 -18.62
N VAL A 200 -9.32 16.69 -17.44
CA VAL A 200 -10.71 16.77 -16.96
C VAL A 200 -10.91 17.80 -15.85
N ALA A 201 -9.82 18.19 -15.17
CA ALA A 201 -9.85 19.25 -14.17
C ALA A 201 -8.49 19.96 -14.09
N VAL A 202 -8.53 21.27 -13.83
CA VAL A 202 -7.36 22.12 -13.57
C VAL A 202 -7.63 22.93 -12.32
N GLN A 203 -6.68 22.94 -11.39
CA GLN A 203 -6.76 23.68 -10.13
C GLN A 203 -5.46 24.46 -9.92
N THR A 204 -5.58 25.67 -9.37
CA THR A 204 -4.44 26.53 -9.02
C THR A 204 -4.67 27.15 -7.65
N ILE A 205 -3.63 27.18 -6.83
CA ILE A 205 -3.64 27.78 -5.49
C ILE A 205 -2.40 28.68 -5.39
N GLU A 206 -2.61 29.97 -5.13
CA GLU A 206 -1.58 31.00 -4.96
C GLU A 206 -1.39 31.36 -3.48
#